data_AF-A0A1G5DEN5-F1
#
_entry.id   AF-A0A1G5DEN5-F1
#
_cell.length_a   1.000
_cell.length_b   1.000
_cell.length_c   1.000
_cell.angle_alpha   90.00
_cell.angle_beta   90.00
_cell.angle_gamma   90.00
#
_symmetry.space_group_name_H-M   'P 1'
#
loop_
_entity.id
_entity.type
_entity.pdbx_description
1 polymer ?
#
loop_
_entity_poly.entity_id
_entity_poly.type
_entity_poly.pdbx_seq_one_letter_code
_entity_poly.pdbx_strand_id
1 'polypeptide(L)'
;MNNRKKQLEALDRLLTIMDELREGCPWDRKQTLQSLRHLTIEETYELGDAILDNDMEEIPKELGDLLLHIVFYAKIGSETNDFDIASVAHGICDKLVSRHPHIYGDVEVADEEEVKQNWEALKLKEGKKSVLEGVPTSLPALVKSSRIQDKVAGVGFDWERPEQVKEKLEEELEELQVEIDKGNKDTIEAEFGDVLFSLVNYGKHLGVNPEDALERTNKKFIKRFQYLESKAADLGKKLSGMTLAEMDVFWDEAKKLG
;
A
#
# COMPACT_ATOMS: atom_id res chain seq x y z
N MET A 1 19.32 -21.41 -4.54
CA MET A 1 18.69 -20.88 -3.31
C MET A 1 19.36 -21.47 -2.08
N ASN A 2 19.41 -20.73 -0.97
CA ASN A 2 20.00 -21.21 0.29
C ASN A 2 19.10 -22.25 0.98
N ASN A 3 19.70 -23.19 1.72
CA ASN A 3 18.93 -24.13 2.55
C ASN A 3 18.52 -23.48 3.88
N ARG A 4 17.61 -24.14 4.63
CA ARG A 4 17.08 -23.61 5.89
C ARG A 4 18.17 -23.28 6.92
N LYS A 5 19.21 -24.12 7.02
CA LYS A 5 20.32 -23.88 7.95
C LYS A 5 21.01 -22.55 7.65
N LYS A 6 21.40 -22.32 6.39
CA LYS A 6 22.03 -21.07 5.96
C LYS A 6 21.11 -19.85 6.12
N GLN A 7 19.80 -20.01 5.94
CA GLN A 7 18.82 -18.94 6.18
C GLN A 7 18.79 -18.53 7.66
N LEU A 8 18.80 -19.50 8.57
CA LEU A 8 18.84 -19.23 10.02
C LEU A 8 20.16 -18.60 10.44
N GLU A 9 21.29 -19.07 9.91
CA GLU A 9 22.61 -18.46 10.15
C GLU A 9 22.68 -17.00 9.67
N ALA A 10 22.03 -16.67 8.55
CA ALA A 10 21.96 -15.29 8.05
C ALA A 10 21.13 -14.38 8.96
N LEU A 11 20.01 -14.89 9.50
CA LEU A 11 19.18 -14.15 10.44
C LEU A 11 19.92 -13.94 11.78
N ASP A 12 20.57 -14.97 12.31
CA ASP A 12 21.39 -14.90 13.52
C ASP A 12 22.51 -13.85 13.39
N ARG A 13 23.18 -13.80 12.23
CA ARG A 13 24.16 -12.76 11.91
C ARG A 13 23.55 -11.36 11.96
N LEU A 14 22.35 -11.16 11.42
CA LEU A 14 21.68 -9.84 11.44
C LEU A 14 21.35 -9.41 12.87
N LEU A 15 20.82 -10.33 13.70
CA LEU A 15 20.54 -10.06 15.10
C LEU A 15 21.80 -9.68 15.87
N THR A 16 22.90 -10.42 15.66
CA THR A 16 24.20 -10.14 16.27
C THR A 16 24.72 -8.75 15.88
N ILE A 17 24.64 -8.39 14.59
CA ILE A 17 25.05 -7.06 14.12
C ILE A 17 24.20 -5.96 14.78
N MET A 18 22.89 -6.16 14.91
CA MET A 18 22.02 -5.19 15.57
C MET A 18 22.39 -4.98 17.04
N ASP A 19 22.73 -6.06 17.75
CA ASP A 19 23.21 -5.97 19.13
C ASP A 19 24.50 -5.13 19.21
N GLU A 20 25.47 -5.42 18.35
CA GLU A 20 26.74 -4.68 18.27
C GLU A 20 26.52 -3.21 17.90
N LEU A 21 25.59 -2.89 17.00
CA LEU A 21 25.29 -1.51 16.59
C LEU A 21 24.63 -0.72 17.72
N ARG A 22 23.64 -1.30 18.41
CA ARG A 22 22.98 -0.66 19.56
C ARG A 22 23.95 -0.41 20.71
N GLU A 23 24.93 -1.29 20.89
CA GLU A 23 25.98 -1.10 21.88
C GLU A 23 27.08 -0.14 21.39
N GLY A 24 27.54 -0.22 20.16
CA GLY A 24 28.76 0.45 19.68
C GLY A 24 28.55 1.80 18.99
N CYS A 25 27.40 2.03 18.35
CA CYS A 25 27.15 3.21 17.53
C CYS A 25 26.27 4.25 18.27
N PRO A 26 26.75 5.50 18.48
CA PRO A 26 25.96 6.54 19.13
C PRO A 26 24.66 6.89 18.41
N TRP A 27 24.63 6.73 17.08
CA TRP A 27 23.43 7.00 16.28
C TRP A 27 22.39 5.88 16.42
N ASP A 28 22.80 4.62 16.41
CA ASP A 28 21.88 3.49 16.56
C ASP A 28 21.34 3.44 17.99
N ARG A 29 22.20 3.67 18.99
CA ARG A 29 21.82 3.66 20.41
C ARG A 29 20.74 4.69 20.76
N LYS A 30 20.75 5.86 20.12
CA LYS A 30 19.76 6.93 20.39
C LYS A 30 18.40 6.69 19.72
N GLN A 31 18.29 5.72 18.81
CA GLN A 31 17.02 5.44 18.14
C GLN A 31 15.98 4.90 19.12
N THR A 32 14.72 5.27 18.87
CA THR A 32 13.53 4.84 19.61
C THR A 32 12.48 4.31 18.63
N LEU A 33 11.43 3.67 19.15
CA LEU A 33 10.29 3.25 18.31
C LEU A 33 9.71 4.43 17.51
N GLN A 34 9.65 5.62 18.12
CA GLN A 34 9.10 6.82 17.51
C GLN A 34 10.04 7.41 16.44
N SER A 35 11.35 7.41 16.68
CA SER A 35 12.29 7.96 15.70
C SER A 35 12.37 7.08 14.45
N LEU A 36 12.25 5.76 14.57
CA LEU A 36 12.28 4.85 13.42
C LEU A 36 10.98 4.85 12.60
N ARG A 37 9.85 5.26 13.19
CA ARG A 37 8.52 5.17 12.56
C ARG A 37 8.47 5.80 11.17
N HIS A 38 9.02 7.00 11.01
CA HIS A 38 8.96 7.71 9.73
C HIS A 38 9.83 7.05 8.66
N LEU A 39 11.01 6.56 9.06
CA LEU A 39 11.90 5.80 8.16
C LEU A 39 11.22 4.53 7.68
N THR A 40 10.56 3.77 8.57
CA THR A 40 9.81 2.57 8.15
C THR A 40 8.71 2.86 7.12
N ILE A 41 8.11 4.06 7.17
CA ILE A 41 7.13 4.45 6.16
C ILE A 41 7.84 4.66 4.81
N GLU A 42 8.97 5.36 4.80
CA GLU A 42 9.81 5.58 3.60
C GLU A 42 10.17 4.26 2.91
N GLU A 43 10.79 3.31 3.64
CA GLU A 43 11.15 1.99 3.07
C GLU A 43 9.94 1.21 2.53
N THR A 44 8.75 1.43 3.11
CA THR A 44 7.53 0.77 2.61
C THR A 44 7.12 1.32 1.25
N TYR A 45 7.34 2.62 1.01
CA TYR A 45 7.11 3.25 -0.29
C TYR A 45 8.22 2.87 -1.28
N GLU A 46 9.49 2.82 -0.87
CA GLU A 46 10.60 2.41 -1.73
C GLU A 46 10.45 0.95 -2.19
N LEU A 47 10.06 0.04 -1.28
CA LEU A 47 9.67 -1.32 -1.67
C LEU A 47 8.49 -1.32 -2.66
N GLY A 48 7.48 -0.48 -2.41
CA GLY A 48 6.33 -0.34 -3.31
C GLY A 48 6.74 0.09 -4.71
N ASP A 49 7.65 1.07 -4.81
CA ASP A 49 8.20 1.55 -6.07
C ASP A 49 8.99 0.47 -6.80
N ALA A 50 9.89 -0.23 -6.10
CA ALA A 50 10.66 -1.32 -6.67
C ALA A 50 9.76 -2.45 -7.22
N ILE A 51 8.67 -2.78 -6.52
CA ILE A 51 7.68 -3.77 -6.99
C ILE A 51 6.95 -3.26 -8.23
N LEU A 52 6.47 -2.01 -8.23
CA LEU A 52 5.78 -1.40 -9.37
C LEU A 52 6.65 -1.37 -10.62
N ASP A 53 7.94 -1.08 -10.45
CA ASP A 53 8.90 -0.98 -11.53
C ASP A 53 9.48 -2.36 -11.93
N ASN A 54 9.07 -3.45 -11.25
CA ASN A 54 9.58 -4.81 -11.41
C ASN A 54 11.11 -4.90 -11.27
N ASP A 55 11.68 -4.07 -10.39
CA ASP A 55 13.11 -4.01 -10.15
C ASP A 55 13.54 -5.15 -9.23
N MET A 56 13.88 -6.28 -9.85
CA MET A 56 14.32 -7.49 -9.13
C MET A 56 15.67 -7.33 -8.43
N GLU A 57 16.44 -6.27 -8.71
CA GLU A 57 17.69 -5.95 -8.00
C GLU A 57 17.43 -5.08 -6.76
N GLU A 58 16.46 -4.16 -6.84
CA GLU A 58 16.11 -3.27 -5.72
C GLU A 58 15.20 -3.95 -4.70
N ILE A 59 14.23 -4.76 -5.13
CA ILE A 59 13.29 -5.45 -4.22
C ILE A 59 13.99 -6.15 -3.04
N PRO A 60 15.07 -6.94 -3.22
CA PRO A 60 15.76 -7.57 -2.09
C PRO A 60 16.46 -6.60 -1.13
N LYS A 61 16.85 -5.40 -1.60
CA LYS A 61 17.47 -4.36 -0.77
C LYS A 61 16.42 -3.72 0.14
N GLU A 62 15.31 -3.29 -0.45
CA GLU A 62 14.18 -2.69 0.28
C GLU A 62 13.56 -3.66 1.29
N LEU A 63 13.45 -4.95 0.92
CA LEU A 63 13.06 -6.01 1.87
C LEU A 63 14.08 -6.15 3.01
N GLY A 64 15.36 -5.93 2.73
CA GLY A 64 16.43 -5.88 3.71
C GLY A 64 16.29 -4.71 4.68
N ASP A 65 15.93 -3.53 4.19
CA ASP A 65 15.77 -2.31 5.01
C ASP A 65 14.50 -2.36 5.88
N LEU A 66 13.41 -2.93 5.37
CA LEU A 66 12.26 -3.28 6.21
C LEU A 66 12.60 -4.34 7.27
N LEU A 67 13.38 -5.37 6.90
CA LEU A 67 13.83 -6.38 7.85
C LEU A 67 14.74 -5.78 8.93
N LEU A 68 15.63 -4.85 8.55
CA LEU A 68 16.44 -4.07 9.46
C LEU A 68 15.55 -3.36 10.49
N HIS A 69 14.52 -2.64 10.04
CA HIS A 69 13.59 -1.96 10.94
C HIS A 69 12.85 -2.91 11.89
N ILE A 70 12.37 -4.07 11.41
CA ILE A 70 11.74 -5.09 12.27
C ILE A 70 12.70 -5.57 13.36
N VAL A 71 13.94 -5.88 13.00
CA VAL A 71 14.99 -6.30 13.94
C VAL A 71 15.34 -5.18 14.92
N PHE A 72 15.38 -3.93 14.45
CA PHE A 72 15.65 -2.76 15.29
C PHE A 72 14.54 -2.56 16.34
N TYR A 73 13.26 -2.62 15.93
CA TYR A 73 12.13 -2.54 16.85
C TYR A 73 12.13 -3.68 17.88
N ALA A 74 12.40 -4.90 17.44
CA ALA A 74 12.52 -6.06 18.32
C ALA A 74 13.67 -5.90 19.33
N LYS A 75 14.81 -5.34 18.90
CA LYS A 75 15.93 -5.05 19.78
C LYS A 75 15.58 -3.99 20.82
N ILE A 76 14.98 -2.87 20.42
CA ILE A 76 14.52 -1.83 21.35
C ILE A 76 13.51 -2.40 22.36
N GLY A 77 12.56 -3.23 21.92
CA GLY A 77 11.61 -3.90 22.82
C GLY A 77 12.28 -4.83 23.82
N SER A 78 13.38 -5.48 23.42
CA SER A 78 14.11 -6.41 24.30
C SER A 78 14.85 -5.66 25.41
N GLU A 79 15.32 -4.44 25.15
CA GLU A 79 16.02 -3.60 26.13
C GLU A 79 15.08 -3.13 27.25
N THR A 80 13.78 -3.05 26.99
CA THR A 80 12.74 -2.77 27.99
C THR A 80 12.10 -4.02 28.58
N ASN A 81 12.51 -5.22 28.16
CA ASN A 81 11.91 -6.51 28.50
C ASN A 81 10.42 -6.63 28.13
N ASP A 82 9.96 -5.88 27.12
CA ASP A 82 8.56 -5.93 26.68
C ASP A 82 8.31 -7.05 25.64
N PHE A 83 9.19 -7.17 24.63
CA PHE A 83 9.14 -8.19 23.59
C PHE A 83 10.48 -8.27 22.84
N ASP A 84 10.71 -9.35 22.11
CA ASP A 84 11.90 -9.54 21.27
C ASP A 84 11.54 -10.14 19.90
N ILE A 85 12.56 -10.46 19.09
CA ILE A 85 12.34 -11.02 17.75
C ILE A 85 11.64 -12.38 17.80
N ALA A 86 11.90 -13.19 18.83
CA ALA A 86 11.23 -14.48 19.02
C ALA A 86 9.74 -14.27 19.32
N SER A 87 9.42 -13.31 20.18
CA SER A 87 8.04 -12.92 20.53
C SER A 87 7.27 -12.44 19.29
N VAL A 88 7.90 -11.60 18.46
CA VAL A 88 7.33 -11.13 17.18
C VAL A 88 7.09 -12.31 16.22
N ALA A 89 8.08 -13.18 16.05
CA ALA A 89 8.00 -14.33 15.15
C ALA A 89 6.94 -15.35 15.60
N HIS A 90 6.90 -15.69 16.89
CA HIS A 90 5.88 -16.58 17.45
C HIS A 90 4.48 -15.98 17.31
N GLY A 91 4.31 -14.69 17.60
CA GLY A 91 3.02 -14.02 17.47
C GLY A 91 2.46 -14.04 16.06
N ILE A 92 3.29 -13.89 15.01
CA ILE A 92 2.82 -14.03 13.63
C ILE A 92 2.61 -15.50 13.23
N CYS A 93 3.46 -16.43 13.68
CA CYS A 93 3.27 -17.86 13.44
C CYS A 93 1.94 -18.38 14.00
N ASP A 94 1.66 -18.10 15.29
CA ASP A 94 0.43 -18.54 15.95
C ASP A 94 -0.81 -17.96 15.27
N LYS A 95 -0.74 -16.69 14.86
CA LYS A 95 -1.79 -16.01 14.09
C LYS A 95 -2.00 -16.64 12.71
N LEU A 96 -0.93 -17.00 12.01
CA LEU A 96 -1.05 -17.64 10.70
C LEU A 96 -1.64 -19.05 10.85
N VAL A 97 -1.20 -19.82 11.84
CA VAL A 97 -1.75 -21.16 12.10
C VAL A 97 -3.24 -21.09 12.44
N SER A 98 -3.63 -20.22 13.38
CA SER A 98 -5.03 -20.10 13.81
C SER A 98 -5.97 -19.60 12.70
N ARG A 99 -5.45 -18.79 11.76
CA ARG A 99 -6.23 -18.25 10.64
C ARG A 99 -6.20 -19.09 9.36
N HIS A 100 -5.43 -20.17 9.32
CA HIS A 100 -5.47 -21.15 8.23
C HIS A 100 -5.91 -22.54 8.74
N PRO A 101 -7.13 -22.67 9.29
CA PRO A 101 -7.62 -23.96 9.78
C PRO A 101 -7.81 -24.99 8.65
N HIS A 102 -7.81 -24.56 7.39
CA HIS A 102 -7.81 -25.43 6.22
C HIS A 102 -6.45 -26.01 5.85
N ILE A 103 -5.37 -25.50 6.44
CA ILE A 103 -4.02 -26.06 6.32
C ILE A 103 -3.63 -26.82 7.59
N TYR A 104 -3.97 -26.26 8.76
CA TYR A 104 -3.48 -26.73 10.07
C TYR A 104 -4.57 -27.38 10.95
N GLY A 105 -5.79 -27.52 10.46
CA GLY A 105 -6.91 -28.12 11.18
C GLY A 105 -7.81 -28.94 10.24
N ASP A 106 -9.10 -28.98 10.55
CA ASP A 106 -10.08 -29.86 9.87
C ASP A 106 -11.10 -29.11 9.01
N VAL A 107 -10.89 -27.80 8.74
CA VAL A 107 -11.82 -27.01 7.94
C VAL A 107 -11.56 -27.26 6.47
N GLU A 108 -12.53 -27.80 5.74
CA GLU A 108 -12.45 -27.86 4.28
C GLU A 108 -13.00 -26.56 3.68
N VAL A 109 -12.36 -26.11 2.59
CA VAL A 109 -12.75 -24.93 1.82
C VAL A 109 -12.71 -25.30 0.33
N ALA A 110 -13.69 -24.85 -0.42
CA ALA A 110 -13.85 -25.16 -1.84
C ALA A 110 -12.98 -24.27 -2.74
N ASP A 111 -12.80 -23.00 -2.37
CA ASP A 111 -12.12 -22.00 -3.18
C ASP A 111 -11.51 -20.85 -2.35
N GLU A 112 -10.90 -19.89 -3.07
CA GLU A 112 -10.29 -18.69 -2.48
C GLU A 112 -11.31 -17.79 -1.76
N GLU A 113 -12.55 -17.74 -2.24
CA GLU A 113 -13.58 -16.90 -1.66
C GLU A 113 -13.97 -17.41 -0.27
N GLU A 114 -14.17 -18.72 -0.13
CA GLU A 114 -14.44 -19.35 1.15
C GLU A 114 -13.26 -19.21 2.14
N VAL A 115 -12.02 -19.25 1.64
CA VAL A 115 -10.83 -18.94 2.46
C VAL A 115 -10.88 -17.50 2.99
N LYS A 116 -11.20 -16.51 2.15
CA LYS A 116 -11.30 -15.10 2.54
C LYS A 116 -12.42 -14.86 3.56
N GLN A 117 -13.59 -15.45 3.35
CA GLN A 117 -14.72 -15.34 4.28
C GLN A 117 -14.37 -15.93 5.65
N ASN A 118 -13.76 -17.12 5.68
CA ASN A 118 -13.28 -17.75 6.91
C ASN A 118 -12.24 -16.88 7.64
N TRP A 119 -11.31 -16.29 6.90
CA TRP A 119 -10.29 -15.40 7.44
C TRP A 119 -10.87 -14.16 8.14
N GLU A 120 -11.84 -13.47 7.51
CA GLU A 120 -12.51 -12.32 8.12
C GLU A 120 -13.39 -12.73 9.31
N ALA A 121 -14.10 -13.87 9.23
CA ALA A 121 -14.89 -14.40 10.34
C ALA A 121 -14.03 -14.70 11.59
N LEU A 122 -12.83 -15.25 11.41
CA LEU A 122 -11.89 -15.51 12.51
C LEU A 122 -11.40 -14.20 13.15
N LYS A 123 -11.16 -13.15 12.37
CA LYS A 123 -10.77 -11.83 12.90
C LYS A 123 -11.85 -11.18 13.77
N LEU A 124 -13.13 -11.42 13.49
CA LEU A 124 -14.23 -10.90 14.30
C LEU A 124 -14.32 -11.60 15.66
N LYS A 125 -13.97 -12.90 15.73
CA LYS A 125 -13.92 -13.68 16.97
C LYS A 125 -12.82 -13.21 17.94
N GLU A 126 -11.79 -12.51 17.45
CA GLU A 126 -10.69 -11.94 18.25
C GLU A 126 -11.10 -10.67 19.04
N GLY A 127 -12.39 -10.40 19.23
CA GLY A 127 -12.89 -9.34 20.10
C GLY A 127 -13.07 -7.97 19.45
N LYS A 128 -13.08 -7.90 18.11
CA LYS A 128 -13.40 -6.67 17.38
C LYS A 128 -14.90 -6.37 17.48
N LYS A 129 -15.23 -5.13 17.80
CA LYS A 129 -16.60 -4.62 17.90
C LYS A 129 -17.17 -4.23 16.53
N SER A 130 -16.31 -3.97 15.55
CA SER A 130 -16.71 -3.58 14.19
C SER A 130 -15.82 -4.19 13.11
N VAL A 131 -16.41 -4.53 11.97
CA VAL A 131 -15.73 -4.97 10.75
C VAL A 131 -14.64 -3.96 10.33
N LEU A 132 -14.89 -2.67 10.53
CA LEU A 132 -13.98 -1.60 10.14
C LEU A 132 -12.91 -1.26 11.18
N GLU A 133 -12.98 -1.79 12.42
CA GLU A 133 -12.06 -1.45 13.53
C GLU A 133 -10.57 -1.66 13.20
N GLY A 134 -10.26 -2.56 12.26
CA GLY A 134 -8.88 -2.77 11.78
C GLY A 134 -8.43 -1.91 10.59
N VAL A 135 -9.13 -0.84 10.21
CA VAL A 135 -8.65 0.12 9.19
C VAL A 135 -7.85 1.22 9.91
N PRO A 136 -6.52 1.32 9.69
CA PRO A 136 -5.74 2.37 10.34
C PRO A 136 -6.21 3.77 9.94
N THR A 137 -6.34 4.65 10.93
CA THR A 137 -6.76 6.04 10.73
C THR A 137 -5.76 6.84 9.89
N SER A 138 -4.48 6.47 9.94
CA SER A 138 -3.38 7.14 9.24
C SER A 138 -3.23 6.76 7.76
N LEU A 139 -4.01 5.80 7.24
CA LEU A 139 -3.92 5.44 5.83
C LEU A 139 -4.30 6.62 4.92
N PRO A 140 -3.59 6.83 3.79
CA PRO A 140 -4.02 7.72 2.73
C PRO A 140 -5.45 7.36 2.27
N ALA A 141 -6.20 8.37 1.83
CA ALA A 141 -7.64 8.20 1.53
C ALA A 141 -7.90 7.08 0.49
N LEU A 142 -7.10 7.00 -0.58
CA LEU A 142 -7.27 6.03 -1.65
C LEU A 142 -7.07 4.58 -1.19
N VAL A 143 -5.97 4.32 -0.48
CA VAL A 143 -5.70 3.03 0.18
C VAL A 143 -6.76 2.72 1.22
N LYS A 144 -7.16 3.70 2.04
CA LYS A 144 -8.18 3.55 3.07
C LYS A 144 -9.53 3.14 2.48
N SER A 145 -9.97 3.78 1.40
CA SER A 145 -11.21 3.44 0.68
C SER A 145 -11.17 1.99 0.18
N SER A 146 -10.07 1.58 -0.45
CA SER A 146 -9.88 0.20 -0.91
C SER A 146 -10.01 -0.81 0.24
N ARG A 147 -9.38 -0.52 1.38
CA ARG A 147 -9.41 -1.37 2.60
C ARG A 147 -10.78 -1.41 3.29
N ILE A 148 -11.51 -0.30 3.31
CA ILE A 148 -12.89 -0.27 3.82
C ILE A 148 -13.74 -1.22 2.97
N GLN A 149 -13.65 -1.09 1.64
CA GLN A 149 -14.42 -1.91 0.71
C GLN A 149 -14.03 -3.40 0.78
N ASP A 150 -12.75 -3.74 0.94
CA ASP A 150 -12.30 -5.15 1.12
C ASP A 150 -12.97 -5.81 2.33
N LYS A 151 -13.07 -5.05 3.42
CA LYS A 151 -13.57 -5.56 4.69
C LYS A 151 -15.07 -5.77 4.69
N VAL A 152 -15.82 -4.86 4.07
CA VAL A 152 -17.27 -5.02 3.95
C VAL A 152 -17.62 -6.12 2.95
N ALA A 153 -16.87 -6.25 1.84
CA ALA A 153 -17.00 -7.36 0.91
C ALA A 153 -16.71 -8.71 1.59
N GLY A 154 -15.68 -8.78 2.45
CA GLY A 154 -15.31 -10.00 3.19
C GLY A 154 -16.36 -10.51 4.18
N VAL A 155 -17.39 -9.72 4.50
CA VAL A 155 -18.56 -10.15 5.29
C VAL A 155 -19.83 -10.28 4.44
N GLY A 156 -19.71 -10.28 3.12
CA GLY A 156 -20.82 -10.43 2.17
C GLY A 156 -21.55 -9.14 1.82
N PHE A 157 -21.04 -7.97 2.23
CA PHE A 157 -21.54 -6.69 1.72
C PHE A 157 -20.79 -6.33 0.44
N ASP A 158 -21.18 -7.01 -0.64
CA ASP A 158 -20.62 -6.84 -1.99
C ASP A 158 -21.74 -6.88 -3.05
N TRP A 159 -21.39 -6.52 -4.27
CA TRP A 159 -22.31 -6.48 -5.40
C TRP A 159 -22.57 -7.89 -5.96
N GLU A 160 -23.83 -8.18 -6.28
CA GLU A 160 -24.20 -9.47 -6.86
C GLU A 160 -23.73 -9.62 -8.31
N ARG A 161 -23.63 -8.49 -9.02
CA ARG A 161 -23.27 -8.46 -10.45
C ARG A 161 -22.29 -7.33 -10.77
N PRO A 162 -21.27 -7.58 -11.62
CA PRO A 162 -20.27 -6.57 -11.99
C PRO A 162 -20.84 -5.28 -12.57
N GLU A 163 -21.96 -5.37 -13.29
CA GLU A 163 -22.59 -4.22 -13.93
C GLU A 163 -23.08 -3.19 -12.91
N GLN A 164 -23.48 -3.64 -11.71
CA GLN A 164 -24.01 -2.76 -10.65
C GLN A 164 -22.97 -1.77 -10.14
N VAL A 165 -21.68 -2.12 -10.18
CA VAL A 165 -20.61 -1.21 -9.74
C VAL A 165 -20.43 -0.07 -10.72
N LYS A 166 -20.57 -0.37 -12.02
CA LYS A 166 -20.53 0.65 -13.07
C LYS A 166 -21.77 1.56 -13.00
N GLU A 167 -22.95 0.96 -12.83
CA GLU A 167 -24.21 1.71 -12.64
C GLU A 167 -24.10 2.67 -11.45
N LYS A 168 -23.53 2.22 -10.31
CA LYS A 168 -23.32 3.09 -9.15
C LYS A 168 -22.33 4.22 -9.43
N LEU A 169 -21.24 3.97 -10.15
CA LEU A 169 -20.32 5.04 -10.55
C LEU A 169 -21.00 6.07 -11.48
N GLU A 170 -21.86 5.63 -12.39
CA GLU A 170 -22.66 6.51 -13.25
C GLU A 170 -23.65 7.35 -12.42
N GLU A 171 -24.31 6.75 -11.42
CA GLU A 171 -25.18 7.43 -10.45
C GLU A 171 -24.44 8.54 -9.68
N GLU A 172 -23.28 8.25 -9.08
CA GLU A 172 -22.51 9.27 -8.33
C GLU A 172 -22.06 10.44 -9.22
N LEU A 173 -21.77 10.18 -10.50
CA LEU A 173 -21.43 11.23 -11.47
C LEU A 173 -22.62 12.13 -11.78
N GLU A 174 -23.84 11.57 -11.83
CA GLU A 174 -25.08 12.34 -12.00
C GLU A 174 -25.38 13.18 -10.75
N GLU A 175 -25.22 12.62 -9.54
CA GLU A 175 -25.40 13.35 -8.28
C GLU A 175 -24.41 14.51 -8.14
N LEU A 176 -23.14 14.28 -8.46
CA LEU A 176 -22.13 15.34 -8.52
C LEU A 176 -22.52 16.46 -9.49
N GLN A 177 -23.03 16.12 -10.68
CA GLN A 177 -23.43 17.13 -11.67
C GLN A 177 -24.61 17.99 -11.16
N VAL A 178 -25.57 17.38 -10.44
CA VAL A 178 -26.69 18.11 -9.82
C VAL A 178 -26.19 19.13 -8.79
N GLU A 179 -25.21 18.77 -7.96
CA GLU A 179 -24.65 19.67 -6.96
C GLU A 179 -23.76 20.76 -7.58
N ILE A 180 -23.05 20.45 -8.67
CA ILE A 180 -22.32 21.46 -9.46
C ILE A 180 -23.28 22.54 -9.98
N ASP A 181 -24.43 22.13 -10.52
CA ASP A 181 -25.44 23.06 -11.06
C ASP A 181 -26.06 23.94 -9.96
N LYS A 182 -26.16 23.44 -8.72
CA LYS A 182 -26.60 24.21 -7.54
C LYS A 182 -25.52 25.15 -7.02
N GLY A 183 -24.25 24.87 -7.27
CA GLY A 183 -23.10 25.73 -6.95
C GLY A 183 -22.71 25.76 -5.47
N ASN A 184 -23.16 24.80 -4.65
CA ASN A 184 -22.76 24.71 -3.26
C ASN A 184 -21.45 23.89 -3.15
N LYS A 185 -20.37 24.55 -2.75
CA LYS A 185 -19.04 23.94 -2.68
C LYS A 185 -18.95 22.76 -1.72
N ASP A 186 -19.63 22.83 -0.58
CA ASP A 186 -19.55 21.79 0.45
C ASP A 186 -20.23 20.50 -0.04
N THR A 187 -21.35 20.61 -0.76
CA THR A 187 -22.03 19.44 -1.33
C THR A 187 -21.28 18.91 -2.55
N ILE A 188 -20.72 19.78 -3.41
CA ILE A 188 -19.84 19.36 -4.51
C ILE A 188 -18.64 18.54 -3.99
N GLU A 189 -18.01 18.97 -2.89
CA GLU A 189 -16.89 18.23 -2.29
C GLU A 189 -17.31 16.85 -1.77
N ALA A 190 -18.50 16.76 -1.16
CA ALA A 190 -19.06 15.49 -0.69
C ALA A 190 -19.31 14.52 -1.85
N GLU A 191 -20.07 14.93 -2.87
CA GLU A 191 -20.39 14.09 -4.04
C GLU A 191 -19.13 13.71 -4.83
N PHE A 192 -18.15 14.61 -4.92
CA PHE A 192 -16.88 14.28 -5.55
C PHE A 192 -16.12 13.18 -4.77
N GLY A 193 -16.23 13.19 -3.44
CA GLY A 193 -15.75 12.11 -2.58
C GLY A 193 -16.42 10.77 -2.88
N ASP A 194 -17.73 10.77 -3.08
CA ASP A 194 -18.49 9.56 -3.38
C ASP A 194 -18.18 9.01 -4.78
N VAL A 195 -17.97 9.89 -5.78
CA VAL A 195 -17.42 9.50 -7.10
C VAL A 195 -16.06 8.82 -6.95
N LEU A 196 -15.13 9.37 -6.15
CA LEU A 196 -13.82 8.75 -5.92
C LEU A 196 -13.97 7.40 -5.22
N PHE A 197 -14.86 7.29 -4.24
CA PHE A 197 -15.11 6.03 -3.53
C PHE A 197 -15.69 4.96 -4.46
N SER A 198 -16.64 5.33 -5.31
CA SER A 198 -17.23 4.44 -6.32
C SER A 198 -16.24 4.06 -7.41
N LEU A 199 -15.35 4.97 -7.83
CA LEU A 199 -14.29 4.68 -8.80
C LEU A 199 -13.25 3.69 -8.24
N VAL A 200 -12.92 3.80 -6.95
CA VAL A 200 -12.10 2.79 -6.25
C VAL A 200 -12.76 1.42 -6.30
N ASN A 201 -14.07 1.36 -6.03
CA ASN A 201 -14.81 0.11 -6.05
C ASN A 201 -14.84 -0.50 -7.46
N TYR A 202 -15.08 0.34 -8.46
CA TYR A 202 -15.06 -0.07 -9.86
C TYR A 202 -13.69 -0.62 -10.26
N GLY A 203 -12.60 0.07 -9.90
CA GLY A 203 -11.24 -0.41 -10.16
C GLY A 203 -10.98 -1.79 -9.54
N LYS A 204 -11.41 -2.01 -8.29
CA LYS A 204 -11.28 -3.30 -7.62
C LYS A 204 -12.04 -4.41 -8.33
N HIS A 205 -13.27 -4.15 -8.80
CA HIS A 205 -14.04 -5.13 -9.57
C HIS A 205 -13.31 -5.53 -10.86
N LEU A 206 -12.63 -4.58 -11.51
CA LEU A 206 -11.78 -4.84 -12.67
C LEU A 206 -10.48 -5.61 -12.34
N GLY A 207 -10.25 -5.99 -11.08
CA GLY A 207 -9.01 -6.61 -10.63
C GLY A 207 -7.83 -5.64 -10.58
N VAL A 208 -8.10 -4.33 -10.52
CA VAL A 208 -7.10 -3.27 -10.49
C VAL A 208 -6.95 -2.75 -9.07
N ASN A 209 -5.71 -2.62 -8.59
CA ASN A 209 -5.41 -1.85 -7.38
C ASN A 209 -5.42 -0.35 -7.74
N PRO A 210 -6.35 0.47 -7.18
CA PRO A 210 -6.46 1.88 -7.53
C PRO A 210 -5.23 2.72 -7.17
N GLU A 211 -4.54 2.40 -6.07
CA GLU A 211 -3.31 3.09 -5.67
C GLU A 211 -2.21 2.88 -6.72
N ASP A 212 -1.95 1.62 -7.08
CA ASP A 212 -0.94 1.25 -8.08
C ASP A 212 -1.27 1.85 -9.45
N ALA A 213 -2.54 1.84 -9.84
CA ALA A 213 -2.99 2.39 -11.13
C ALA A 213 -2.78 3.90 -11.22
N LEU A 214 -3.07 4.62 -10.11
CA LEU A 214 -2.85 6.05 -10.04
C LEU A 214 -1.34 6.37 -10.01
N GLU A 215 -0.56 5.62 -9.24
CA GLU A 215 0.89 5.87 -9.13
C GLU A 215 1.62 5.62 -10.47
N ARG A 216 1.26 4.54 -11.18
CA ARG A 216 1.77 4.32 -12.55
C ARG A 216 1.39 5.46 -13.50
N THR A 217 0.23 6.09 -13.29
CA THR A 217 -0.19 7.26 -14.07
C THR A 217 0.62 8.50 -13.69
N ASN A 218 0.90 8.71 -12.41
CA ASN A 218 1.76 9.78 -11.91
C ASN A 218 3.19 9.66 -12.47
N LYS A 219 3.84 8.49 -12.33
CA LYS A 219 5.18 8.23 -12.89
C LYS A 219 5.25 8.52 -14.39
N LYS A 220 4.25 8.05 -15.14
CA LYS A 220 4.12 8.29 -16.58
C LYS A 220 3.97 9.78 -16.90
N PHE A 221 3.16 10.51 -16.13
CA PHE A 221 3.00 11.96 -16.30
C PHE A 221 4.32 12.70 -16.02
N ILE A 222 4.98 12.39 -14.90
CA ILE A 222 6.26 12.99 -14.49
C ILE A 222 7.32 12.78 -15.57
N LYS A 223 7.51 11.54 -16.04
CA LYS A 223 8.48 11.21 -17.10
C LYS A 223 8.22 12.01 -18.37
N ARG A 224 6.95 12.14 -18.78
CA ARG A 224 6.57 12.90 -19.98
C ARG A 224 6.81 14.39 -19.81
N PHE A 225 6.49 14.91 -18.63
CA PHE A 225 6.73 16.30 -18.32
C PHE A 225 8.23 16.62 -18.31
N GLN A 226 9.05 15.80 -17.63
CA GLN A 226 10.52 15.95 -17.61
C GLN A 226 11.15 15.90 -19.01
N TYR A 227 10.65 15.03 -19.90
CA TYR A 227 11.07 15.03 -21.31
C TYR A 227 10.76 16.37 -21.98
N LEU A 228 9.56 16.90 -21.78
CA LEU A 228 9.16 18.20 -22.30
C LEU A 228 10.06 19.32 -21.73
N GLU A 229 10.39 19.31 -20.44
CA GLU A 229 11.33 20.26 -19.82
C GLU A 229 12.71 20.20 -20.50
N SER A 230 13.23 18.98 -20.72
CA SER A 230 14.50 18.78 -21.41
C SER A 230 14.47 19.33 -22.84
N LYS A 231 13.38 19.12 -23.59
CA LYS A 231 13.24 19.64 -24.96
C LYS A 231 13.10 21.15 -25.02
N ALA A 232 12.37 21.73 -24.08
CA ALA A 232 12.30 23.18 -23.95
C ALA A 232 13.69 23.78 -23.65
N ALA A 233 14.45 23.14 -22.76
CA ALA A 233 15.81 23.55 -22.41
C ALA A 233 16.79 23.43 -23.58
N ASP A 234 16.73 22.34 -24.37
CA ASP A 234 17.53 22.13 -25.59
C ASP A 234 17.31 23.27 -26.61
N LEU A 235 16.09 23.83 -26.65
CA LEU A 235 15.70 24.95 -27.50
C LEU A 235 15.97 26.32 -26.89
N GLY A 236 16.57 26.38 -25.70
CA GLY A 236 16.81 27.63 -24.96
C GLY A 236 15.52 28.36 -24.55
N LYS A 237 14.38 27.67 -24.54
CA LYS A 237 13.07 28.22 -24.15
C LYS A 237 12.76 27.89 -22.69
N LYS A 238 12.04 28.80 -22.02
CA LYS A 238 11.38 28.52 -20.75
C LYS A 238 9.96 28.04 -21.01
N LEU A 239 9.48 27.05 -20.26
CA LEU A 239 8.11 26.53 -20.36
C LEU A 239 7.06 27.62 -20.24
N SER A 240 7.24 28.55 -19.29
CA SER A 240 6.31 29.67 -19.09
C SER A 240 6.16 30.60 -20.30
N GLY A 241 7.09 30.52 -21.26
CA GLY A 241 7.05 31.28 -22.51
C GLY A 241 6.57 30.48 -23.72
N MET A 242 6.20 29.20 -23.53
CA MET A 242 5.67 28.34 -24.59
C MET A 242 4.15 28.34 -24.58
N THR A 243 3.56 28.22 -25.76
CA THR A 243 2.13 27.97 -25.92
C THR A 243 1.81 26.49 -25.65
N LEU A 244 0.56 26.19 -25.28
CA LEU A 244 0.10 24.80 -25.14
C LEU A 244 0.32 23.99 -26.42
N ALA A 245 0.13 24.60 -27.59
CA ALA A 245 0.37 23.94 -28.87
C ALA A 245 1.85 23.55 -29.07
N GLU A 246 2.80 24.40 -28.63
CA GLU A 246 4.23 24.06 -28.67
C GLU A 246 4.58 22.97 -27.64
N MET A 247 3.96 23.01 -26.46
CA MET A 247 4.13 21.98 -25.42
C MET A 247 3.59 20.62 -25.88
N ASP A 248 2.44 20.61 -26.55
CA ASP A 248 1.77 19.40 -27.03
C ASP A 248 2.63 18.62 -28.02
N VAL A 249 3.43 19.29 -28.85
CA VAL A 249 4.37 18.62 -29.77
C VAL A 249 5.34 17.73 -29.00
N PHE A 250 5.97 18.26 -27.95
CA PHE A 250 6.91 17.48 -27.12
C PHE A 250 6.19 16.48 -26.22
N TRP A 251 4.98 16.79 -25.79
CA TRP A 251 4.15 15.85 -25.03
C TRP A 251 3.79 14.62 -25.85
N ASP A 252 3.39 14.80 -27.11
CA ASP A 252 3.07 13.71 -28.04
C ASP A 252 4.31 12.93 -28.47
N GLU A 253 5.48 13.56 -28.53
CA GLU A 253 6.75 12.85 -28.63
C GLU A 253 7.00 11.98 -27.40
N ALA A 254 6.83 12.53 -26.20
CA ALA A 254 7.04 11.80 -24.95
C ALA A 254 6.11 10.58 -24.82
N LYS A 255 4.85 10.68 -25.28
CA LYS A 255 3.91 9.54 -25.33
C LYS A 255 4.44 8.36 -26.15
N LYS A 256 5.25 8.61 -27.19
CA LYS A 256 5.82 7.56 -28.04
C LYS A 256 6.99 6.82 -27.38
N LEU A 257 7.57 7.39 -26.32
CA LEU A 257 8.69 6.83 -25.57
C LEU A 257 8.25 5.97 -24.37
N GLY A 258 6.92 5.78 -24.19
CA GLY A 258 6.30 5.09 -23.06
C GLY A 258 5.95 6.04 -21.92
#